data_AF-A0A250F5G7-F1
#
_entry.id   AF-A0A250F5G7-F1
#
_cell.length_a   1.000
_cell.length_b   1.000
_cell.length_c   1.000
_cell.angle_alpha   90.00
_cell.angle_beta   90.00
_cell.angle_gamma   90.00
#
_symmetry.space_group_name_H-M   'P 1'
#
loop_
_entity.id
_entity.type
_entity.pdbx_description
1 polymer ?
#
loop_
_entity_poly.entity_id
_entity_poly.type
_entity_poly.pdbx_seq_one_letter_code
_entity_poly.pdbx_strand_id
1 'polypeptide(L)'
;MVDKLLQSLKTKYAHLGLEESVLKAIATRLATAVKEESEIENAVKGVEEEVKLLQSVADKGRTSLTKAEEARKKLEKELEEMRAKSNPNPQNPPTPSTDPKPDEVPEWAKDLLESVKKQNETIAAFQAEKQQQSAKERFLNQLKTQGVSETFYKHHLGRTFKDDTEMDAFVNELKADEQAFLQTQANAGLSSHSRPIIGGGTDANGVSADVQAYINETFNKQ
;
A
#
# COMPACT_ATOMS: atom_id res chain seq x y z
N MET A 1 -6.59 -23.06 -25.17
CA MET A 1 -5.72 -23.49 -24.06
C MET A 1 -6.41 -23.30 -22.71
N VAL A 2 -6.84 -22.08 -22.37
CA VAL A 2 -7.60 -21.78 -21.14
C VAL A 2 -8.80 -22.72 -20.92
N ASP A 3 -9.63 -22.96 -21.94
CA ASP A 3 -10.82 -23.82 -21.80
C ASP A 3 -10.48 -25.29 -21.48
N LYS A 4 -9.41 -25.83 -22.08
CA LYS A 4 -8.93 -27.19 -21.79
C LYS A 4 -8.42 -27.29 -20.35
N LEU A 5 -7.69 -26.28 -19.88
CA LEU A 5 -7.24 -26.22 -18.50
C LEU A 5 -8.40 -26.10 -17.51
N LEU A 6 -9.38 -25.25 -17.82
CA LEU A 6 -10.57 -25.08 -17.00
C LEU A 6 -11.34 -26.40 -16.88
N GLN A 7 -11.49 -27.14 -17.98
CA GLN A 7 -12.17 -28.43 -17.97
C GLN A 7 -11.41 -29.48 -17.14
N SER A 8 -10.07 -29.52 -17.24
CA SER A 8 -9.24 -30.39 -16.40
C SER A 8 -9.30 -29.99 -14.91
N LEU A 9 -9.27 -28.69 -14.59
CA LEU A 9 -9.42 -28.18 -13.22
C LEU A 9 -10.79 -28.54 -12.63
N LYS A 10 -11.88 -28.30 -13.39
CA LYS A 10 -13.24 -28.67 -12.98
C LYS A 10 -13.37 -30.16 -12.69
N THR A 11 -12.80 -31.00 -13.56
CA THR A 11 -12.90 -32.46 -13.41
C THR A 11 -12.13 -32.95 -12.20
N LYS A 12 -10.89 -32.47 -12.02
CA LYS A 12 -10.03 -32.90 -10.91
C LYS A 12 -10.48 -32.35 -9.55
N TYR A 13 -10.97 -31.12 -9.51
CA TYR A 13 -11.33 -30.40 -8.29
C TYR A 13 -12.84 -30.26 -8.07
N ALA A 14 -13.67 -31.06 -8.77
CA ALA A 14 -15.13 -31.06 -8.62
C ALA A 14 -15.59 -31.26 -7.17
N HIS A 15 -14.84 -32.05 -6.40
CA HIS A 15 -15.14 -32.38 -5.00
C HIS A 15 -14.95 -31.20 -4.03
N LEU A 16 -14.25 -30.13 -4.44
CA LEU A 16 -13.94 -28.98 -3.58
C LEU A 16 -15.02 -27.90 -3.59
N GLY A 17 -16.03 -28.01 -4.47
CA GLY A 17 -17.16 -27.08 -4.50
C GLY A 17 -16.79 -25.62 -4.78
N LEU A 18 -15.64 -25.37 -5.42
CA LEU A 18 -15.18 -24.03 -5.77
C LEU A 18 -16.01 -23.44 -6.92
N GLU A 19 -16.17 -22.13 -6.90
CA GLU A 19 -16.87 -21.41 -7.96
C GLU A 19 -16.11 -21.49 -9.29
N GLU A 20 -16.83 -21.58 -10.40
CA GLU A 20 -16.24 -21.65 -11.74
C GLU A 20 -15.36 -20.44 -12.08
N SER A 21 -15.71 -19.24 -11.59
CA SER A 21 -14.93 -18.02 -11.78
C SER A 21 -13.52 -18.14 -11.19
N VAL A 22 -13.39 -18.79 -10.02
CA VAL A 22 -12.12 -19.06 -9.35
C VAL A 22 -11.29 -20.05 -10.17
N LEU A 23 -11.88 -21.14 -10.63
CA LEU A 23 -11.20 -22.11 -11.50
C LEU A 23 -10.78 -21.48 -12.83
N LYS A 24 -11.57 -20.56 -13.38
CA LYS A 24 -11.26 -19.82 -14.61
C LYS A 24 -10.09 -18.85 -14.43
N ALA A 25 -9.97 -18.21 -13.27
CA ALA A 25 -8.81 -17.37 -12.95
C ALA A 25 -7.52 -18.19 -12.91
N ILE A 26 -7.55 -19.36 -12.26
CA ILE A 26 -6.41 -20.30 -12.22
C ILE A 26 -6.08 -20.81 -13.62
N ALA A 27 -7.08 -21.20 -14.41
CA ALA A 27 -6.90 -21.63 -15.79
C ALA A 27 -6.26 -20.54 -16.67
N THR A 28 -6.66 -19.28 -16.50
CA THR A 28 -6.12 -18.13 -17.24
C THR A 28 -4.68 -17.87 -16.88
N ARG A 29 -4.34 -17.92 -15.58
CA ARG A 29 -2.96 -17.80 -15.10
C ARG A 29 -2.09 -18.92 -15.65
N LEU A 30 -2.53 -20.17 -15.51
CA LEU A 30 -1.76 -21.32 -15.97
C LEU A 30 -1.59 -21.34 -17.49
N ALA A 31 -2.58 -20.87 -18.27
CA ALA A 31 -2.47 -20.75 -19.72
C ALA A 31 -1.40 -19.76 -20.20
N THR A 32 -0.85 -18.91 -19.32
CA THR A 32 0.30 -18.06 -19.66
C THR A 32 1.63 -18.84 -19.66
N ALA A 33 1.70 -19.92 -18.87
CA ALA A 33 2.89 -20.76 -18.73
C ALA A 33 2.78 -22.07 -19.52
N VAL A 34 1.58 -22.65 -19.63
CA VAL A 34 1.29 -23.91 -20.32
C VAL A 34 0.95 -23.63 -21.78
N LYS A 35 1.84 -24.02 -22.68
CA LYS A 35 1.66 -23.86 -24.14
C LYS A 35 1.25 -25.15 -24.82
N GLU A 36 1.60 -26.29 -24.24
CA GLU A 36 1.33 -27.62 -24.80
C GLU A 36 0.30 -28.40 -23.99
N GLU A 37 -0.47 -29.26 -24.65
CA GLU A 37 -1.54 -30.03 -24.00
C GLU A 37 -1.02 -31.13 -23.07
N SER A 38 0.20 -31.61 -23.32
CA SER A 38 0.90 -32.59 -22.47
C SER A 38 1.29 -32.04 -21.09
N GLU A 39 1.41 -30.72 -20.95
CA GLU A 39 1.80 -30.05 -19.72
C GLU A 39 0.61 -29.75 -18.80
N ILE A 40 -0.62 -29.85 -19.33
CA ILE A 40 -1.86 -29.52 -18.60
C ILE A 40 -1.97 -30.34 -17.32
N GLU A 41 -1.75 -31.65 -17.39
CA GLU A 41 -1.96 -32.52 -16.24
C GLU A 41 -1.01 -32.18 -15.08
N ASN A 42 0.25 -31.86 -15.41
CA ASN A 42 1.26 -31.45 -14.43
C ASN A 42 0.98 -30.05 -13.88
N ALA A 43 0.58 -29.11 -14.73
CA ALA A 43 0.21 -27.76 -14.31
C ALA A 43 -1.02 -27.75 -13.39
N VAL A 44 -2.03 -28.57 -13.70
CA VAL A 44 -3.21 -28.77 -12.88
C VAL A 44 -2.85 -29.45 -11.56
N LYS A 45 -1.90 -30.39 -11.53
CA LYS A 45 -1.32 -30.91 -10.27
C LYS A 45 -0.58 -29.85 -9.46
N GLY A 46 0.16 -28.96 -10.11
CA GLY A 46 0.93 -27.89 -9.45
C GLY A 46 0.09 -26.88 -8.67
N VAL A 47 -1.17 -26.67 -9.04
CA VAL A 47 -2.09 -25.75 -8.34
C VAL A 47 -2.91 -26.42 -7.24
N GLU A 48 -2.66 -27.69 -6.93
CA GLU A 48 -3.45 -28.44 -5.95
C GLU A 48 -3.44 -27.79 -4.55
N GLU A 49 -2.30 -27.29 -4.10
CA GLU A 49 -2.19 -26.61 -2.80
C GLU A 49 -2.95 -25.28 -2.77
N GLU A 50 -2.88 -24.52 -3.86
CA GLU A 50 -3.60 -23.24 -4.01
C GLU A 50 -5.12 -23.47 -3.98
N VAL A 51 -5.60 -24.50 -4.67
CA VAL A 51 -7.01 -24.88 -4.72
C VAL A 51 -7.49 -25.39 -3.34
N LYS A 52 -6.68 -26.18 -2.62
CA LYS A 52 -7.01 -26.61 -1.24
C LYS A 52 -7.03 -25.45 -0.25
N LEU A 53 -6.13 -24.48 -0.40
CA LEU A 53 -6.14 -23.28 0.43
C LEU A 53 -7.41 -22.46 0.21
N LEU A 54 -7.82 -22.26 -1.05
CA LEU A 54 -9.06 -21.57 -1.40
C LEU A 54 -10.30 -22.28 -0.83
N GLN A 55 -10.33 -23.62 -0.87
CA GLN A 55 -11.39 -24.39 -0.22
C GLN A 55 -11.39 -24.18 1.30
N SER A 56 -10.22 -24.21 1.96
CA SER A 56 -10.12 -23.96 3.40
C SER A 56 -10.64 -22.57 3.79
N VAL A 57 -10.34 -21.54 2.99
CA VAL A 57 -10.83 -20.18 3.22
C VAL A 57 -12.34 -20.10 3.00
N ALA A 58 -12.87 -20.73 1.95
CA ALA A 58 -14.30 -20.80 1.68
C ALA A 58 -15.06 -21.49 2.82
N ASP A 59 -14.55 -22.62 3.33
CA ASP A 59 -15.14 -23.37 4.44
C ASP A 59 -15.10 -22.58 5.76
N LYS A 60 -14.00 -21.86 6.02
CA LYS A 60 -13.91 -20.95 7.17
C LYS A 60 -14.93 -19.82 7.07
N GLY A 61 -15.11 -19.24 5.89
CA GLY A 61 -16.12 -18.21 5.63
C GLY A 61 -17.55 -18.71 5.82
N ARG A 62 -17.85 -19.93 5.36
CA ARG A 62 -19.15 -20.56 5.58
C ARG A 62 -19.41 -20.85 7.05
N THR A 63 -18.41 -21.37 7.75
CA THR A 63 -18.51 -21.65 9.19
C THR A 63 -18.69 -20.36 10.01
N SER A 64 -17.97 -19.28 9.66
CA SER A 64 -18.11 -18.00 10.34
C SER A 64 -19.48 -17.36 10.09
N LEU A 65 -20.01 -17.47 8.86
CA LEU A 65 -21.37 -17.05 8.53
C LEU A 65 -22.43 -17.79 9.34
N THR A 66 -22.35 -19.13 9.42
CA THR A 66 -23.29 -19.91 10.24
C THR A 66 -23.23 -19.49 11.70
N LYS A 67 -22.03 -19.31 12.28
CA LYS A 67 -21.88 -18.82 13.65
C LYS A 67 -22.44 -17.41 13.85
N ALA A 68 -22.28 -16.53 12.86
CA ALA A 68 -22.84 -15.18 12.90
C ALA A 68 -24.37 -15.20 12.83
N GLU A 69 -24.95 -16.11 12.04
CA GLU A 69 -26.40 -16.27 11.94
C GLU A 69 -27.01 -16.87 13.22
N GLU A 70 -26.34 -17.86 13.82
CA GLU A 70 -26.72 -18.40 15.13
C GLU A 70 -26.64 -17.32 16.24
N ALA A 71 -25.58 -16.51 16.23
CA ALA A 71 -25.44 -15.39 17.15
C ALA A 71 -26.54 -14.34 16.95
N ARG A 72 -26.90 -14.04 15.69
CA ARG A 72 -28.03 -13.15 15.36
C ARG A 72 -29.36 -13.70 15.87
N LYS A 73 -29.68 -14.97 15.62
CA LYS A 73 -30.91 -15.60 16.12
C LYS A 73 -30.96 -15.62 17.65
N LYS A 74 -29.83 -15.83 18.32
CA LYS A 74 -29.75 -15.79 19.78
C LYS A 74 -30.03 -14.38 20.31
N LEU A 75 -29.40 -13.36 19.72
CA LEU A 75 -29.65 -11.96 20.07
C LEU A 75 -31.09 -11.53 19.79
N GLU A 76 -31.68 -11.96 18.67
CA GLU A 76 -33.07 -11.66 18.33
C GLU A 76 -34.05 -12.29 19.34
N LYS A 77 -33.79 -13.53 19.75
CA LYS A 77 -34.59 -14.18 20.79
C LYS A 77 -34.45 -13.49 22.14
N GLU A 78 -33.24 -13.07 22.52
CA GLU A 78 -32.98 -12.35 23.77
C GLU A 78 -33.64 -10.95 23.77
N LEU A 79 -33.64 -10.27 22.61
CA LEU A 79 -34.35 -9.01 22.41
C LEU A 79 -35.87 -9.17 22.55
N GLU A 80 -36.44 -10.21 21.94
CA GLU A 80 -37.87 -10.50 22.04
C GLU A 80 -38.26 -10.90 23.48
N GLU A 81 -37.41 -11.65 24.18
CA GLU A 81 -37.62 -12.01 25.57
C GLU A 81 -37.51 -10.79 26.52
N MET A 82 -36.61 -9.85 26.24
CA MET A 82 -36.58 -8.55 26.92
C MET A 82 -37.83 -7.71 26.62
N ARG A 83 -38.29 -7.68 25.36
CA ARG A 83 -39.54 -7.01 24.98
C ARG A 83 -40.75 -7.58 25.71
N ALA A 84 -40.83 -8.91 25.82
CA ALA A 84 -41.88 -9.61 26.53
C ALA A 84 -41.81 -9.38 28.05
N LYS A 85 -40.61 -9.29 28.63
CA LYS A 85 -40.42 -8.94 30.06
C LYS A 85 -40.69 -7.46 30.35
N SER A 86 -40.50 -6.56 29.38
CA SER A 86 -40.73 -5.13 29.52
C SER A 86 -42.18 -4.69 29.25
N ASN A 87 -43.10 -5.60 28.88
CA ASN A 87 -44.51 -5.23 28.68
C ASN A 87 -45.50 -6.28 29.21
N PRO A 88 -45.95 -6.17 30.48
CA PRO A 88 -47.14 -6.85 30.93
C PRO A 88 -48.35 -5.93 30.64
N ASN A 89 -49.17 -6.30 29.66
CA ASN A 89 -50.52 -5.79 29.37
C ASN A 89 -50.67 -4.63 28.35
N PRO A 90 -51.39 -4.81 27.23
CA PRO A 90 -51.76 -3.73 26.30
C PRO A 90 -53.04 -2.96 26.72
N GLN A 91 -53.42 -2.97 28.00
CA GLN A 91 -54.69 -2.41 28.47
C GLN A 91 -54.52 -1.55 29.72
N ASN A 92 -54.15 -0.30 29.51
CA ASN A 92 -54.79 0.91 30.05
C ASN A 92 -53.87 2.11 29.78
N PRO A 93 -54.39 3.22 29.24
CA PRO A 93 -53.60 4.44 29.12
C PRO A 93 -53.36 4.99 30.54
N PRO A 94 -52.10 5.18 30.98
CA PRO A 94 -51.86 5.83 32.26
C PRO A 94 -52.26 7.30 32.13
N THR A 95 -53.16 7.73 33.01
CA THR A 95 -53.40 9.15 33.31
C THR A 95 -52.08 9.86 33.63
N PRO A 96 -51.89 11.11 33.20
CA PRO A 96 -50.64 11.84 33.36
C PRO A 96 -50.50 12.30 34.82
N SER A 97 -49.77 11.53 35.63
CA SER A 97 -49.31 11.98 36.94
C SER A 97 -47.92 12.61 36.81
N THR A 98 -47.96 13.94 36.75
CA THR A 98 -47.12 14.88 37.51
C THR A 98 -45.58 14.81 37.35
N ASP A 99 -45.07 15.91 36.79
CA ASP A 99 -43.73 16.49 36.89
C ASP A 99 -42.52 15.78 36.22
N PRO A 100 -41.86 16.45 35.25
CA PRO A 100 -40.65 15.95 34.62
C PRO A 100 -39.46 16.15 35.56
N LYS A 101 -38.83 15.07 36.01
CA LYS A 101 -37.41 15.13 36.41
C LYS A 101 -36.55 14.99 35.15
N PRO A 102 -35.80 16.02 34.73
CA PRO A 102 -34.72 15.83 33.78
C PRO A 102 -33.59 15.06 34.47
N ASP A 103 -32.72 14.40 33.69
CA ASP A 103 -31.34 13.98 34.06
C ASP A 103 -30.97 12.53 34.38
N GLU A 104 -31.78 11.50 34.11
CA GLU A 104 -31.24 10.13 34.14
C GLU A 104 -31.38 9.40 32.80
N VAL A 105 -30.45 9.72 31.90
CA VAL A 105 -30.06 8.83 30.81
C VAL A 105 -29.72 7.47 31.45
N PRO A 106 -30.43 6.38 31.12
CA PRO A 106 -30.25 5.10 31.79
C PRO A 106 -28.84 4.55 31.57
N GLU A 107 -28.28 3.82 32.54
CA GLU A 107 -26.87 3.39 32.51
C GLU A 107 -26.49 2.64 31.23
N TRP A 108 -27.39 1.79 30.70
CA TRP A 108 -27.17 1.09 29.43
C TRP A 108 -26.97 2.04 28.23
N ALA A 109 -27.58 3.22 28.26
CA ALA A 109 -27.43 4.24 27.22
C ALA A 109 -26.12 5.04 27.38
N LYS A 110 -25.62 5.20 28.62
CA LYS A 110 -24.30 5.80 28.88
C LYS A 110 -23.17 4.87 28.41
N ASP A 111 -23.26 3.59 28.74
CA ASP A 111 -22.30 2.56 28.29
C ASP A 111 -22.27 2.43 26.76
N LEU A 112 -23.44 2.48 26.12
CA LEU A 112 -23.54 2.47 24.66
C LEU A 112 -22.90 3.73 24.05
N LEU A 113 -23.17 4.91 24.62
CA LEU A 113 -22.61 6.17 24.12
C LEU A 113 -21.08 6.18 24.25
N GLU A 114 -20.55 5.68 25.35
CA GLU A 114 -19.11 5.58 25.58
C GLU A 114 -18.45 4.57 24.62
N SER A 115 -19.09 3.43 24.39
CA SER A 115 -18.64 2.43 23.41
C SER A 115 -18.66 2.98 21.97
N VAL A 116 -19.73 3.69 21.59
CA VAL A 116 -19.82 4.36 20.27
C VAL A 116 -18.77 5.45 20.14
N LYS A 117 -18.51 6.24 21.18
CA LYS A 117 -17.48 7.28 21.17
C LYS A 117 -16.08 6.68 20.98
N LYS A 118 -15.76 5.61 21.72
CA LYS A 118 -14.48 4.90 21.61
C LYS A 118 -14.29 4.25 20.23
N GLN A 119 -15.35 3.70 19.65
CA GLN A 119 -15.31 3.19 18.28
C GLN A 119 -15.08 4.32 17.27
N ASN A 120 -15.73 5.47 17.44
CA ASN A 120 -15.57 6.61 16.55
C ASN A 120 -14.14 7.20 16.61
N GLU A 121 -13.55 7.28 17.81
CA GLU A 121 -12.15 7.66 18.00
C GLU A 121 -11.18 6.68 17.31
N THR A 122 -11.47 5.38 17.40
CA THR A 122 -10.68 4.33 16.72
C THR A 122 -10.80 4.42 15.20
N ILE A 123 -12.01 4.67 14.68
CA ILE A 123 -12.26 4.86 13.24
C ILE A 123 -11.54 6.11 12.74
N ALA A 124 -11.58 7.21 13.50
CA ALA A 124 -10.90 8.45 13.15
C ALA A 124 -9.37 8.26 13.12
N ALA A 125 -8.80 7.58 14.12
CA ALA A 125 -7.38 7.23 14.14
C ALA A 125 -6.98 6.35 12.95
N PHE A 126 -7.81 5.35 12.61
CA PHE A 126 -7.56 4.46 11.47
C PHE A 126 -7.66 5.20 10.13
N GLN A 127 -8.60 6.15 9.98
CA GLN A 127 -8.68 7.01 8.80
C GLN A 127 -7.44 7.91 8.67
N ALA A 128 -6.98 8.50 9.77
CA ALA A 128 -5.77 9.31 9.79
C ALA A 128 -4.52 8.48 9.41
N GLU A 129 -4.40 7.26 9.93
CA GLU A 129 -3.31 6.34 9.60
C GLU A 129 -3.33 5.93 8.12
N LYS A 130 -4.51 5.62 7.57
CA LYS A 130 -4.67 5.29 6.15
C LYS A 130 -4.32 6.46 5.23
N GLN A 131 -4.70 7.68 5.61
CA GLN A 131 -4.30 8.89 4.88
C GLN A 131 -2.80 9.10 4.93
N GLN A 132 -2.18 8.91 6.11
CA GLN A 132 -0.73 9.01 6.27
C GLN A 132 0.02 7.94 5.44
N GLN A 133 -0.50 6.71 5.40
CA GLN A 133 0.09 5.63 4.62
C GLN A 133 -0.01 5.90 3.11
N SER A 134 -1.15 6.40 2.64
CA SER A 134 -1.35 6.82 1.25
C SER A 134 -0.43 7.98 0.86
N ALA A 135 -0.22 8.95 1.76
CA ALA A 135 0.71 10.06 1.54
C ALA A 135 2.17 9.60 1.46
N LYS A 136 2.58 8.66 2.33
CA LYS A 136 3.93 8.05 2.27
C LYS A 136 4.19 7.31 0.97
N GLU A 137 3.22 6.54 0.48
CA GLU A 137 3.34 5.84 -0.81
C GLU A 137 3.45 6.81 -1.98
N ARG A 138 2.68 7.91 -1.98
CA ARG A 138 2.78 8.97 -2.98
C ARG A 138 4.13 9.67 -2.94
N PHE A 139 4.61 10.03 -1.76
CA PHE A 139 5.93 10.62 -1.55
C PHE A 139 7.04 9.74 -2.12
N LEU A 140 7.02 8.43 -1.78
CA LEU A 140 7.98 7.45 -2.31
C LEU A 140 7.93 7.34 -3.84
N ASN A 141 6.73 7.32 -4.43
CA ASN A 141 6.59 7.26 -5.88
C ASN A 141 7.12 8.53 -6.57
N GLN A 142 6.87 9.71 -5.99
CA GLN A 142 7.40 10.97 -6.52
C GLN A 142 8.92 11.02 -6.46
N LEU A 143 9.52 10.63 -5.32
CA LEU A 143 10.98 10.56 -5.17
C LEU A 143 11.63 9.63 -6.19
N LYS A 144 11.04 8.44 -6.38
CA LYS A 144 11.50 7.48 -7.40
C LYS A 144 11.37 8.04 -8.83
N THR A 145 10.26 8.71 -9.13
CA THR A 145 10.02 9.33 -10.45
C THR A 145 11.01 10.46 -10.72
N GLN A 146 11.32 11.25 -9.69
CA GLN A 146 12.26 12.37 -9.76
C GLN A 146 13.73 11.92 -9.78
N GLY A 147 14.00 10.64 -9.49
CA GLY A 147 15.33 10.04 -9.47
C GLY A 147 16.13 10.37 -8.22
N VAL A 148 15.47 10.72 -7.11
CA VAL A 148 16.16 11.05 -5.86
C VAL A 148 16.71 9.79 -5.21
N SER A 149 17.99 9.77 -4.84
CA SER A 149 18.60 8.60 -4.20
C SER A 149 18.06 8.32 -2.81
N GLU A 150 17.93 7.03 -2.45
CA GLU A 150 17.46 6.56 -1.14
C GLU A 150 18.26 7.13 0.03
N THR A 151 19.54 7.39 -0.16
CA THR A 151 20.40 7.98 0.87
C THR A 151 19.92 9.35 1.33
N PHE A 152 19.28 10.13 0.45
CA PHE A 152 18.79 11.47 0.73
C PHE A 152 17.40 11.44 1.38
N TYR A 153 16.49 10.59 0.92
CA TYR A 153 15.11 10.61 1.41
C TYR A 153 14.81 9.68 2.59
N LYS A 154 15.65 8.68 2.90
CA LYS A 154 15.35 7.67 3.94
C LYS A 154 15.04 8.24 5.32
N HIS A 155 15.65 9.36 5.67
CA HIS A 155 15.43 10.05 6.96
C HIS A 155 14.13 10.87 6.98
N HIS A 156 13.51 11.10 5.82
CA HIS A 156 12.31 11.91 5.66
C HIS A 156 11.04 11.09 5.42
N LEU A 157 11.12 9.75 5.39
CA LEU A 157 9.97 8.86 5.23
C LEU A 157 8.95 8.92 6.39
N GLY A 158 9.35 9.44 7.54
CA GLY A 158 8.46 9.69 8.69
C GLY A 158 7.73 11.03 8.62
N ARG A 159 8.05 11.89 7.64
CA ARG A 159 7.45 13.22 7.51
C ARG A 159 5.98 13.11 7.12
N THR A 160 5.15 13.91 7.78
CA THR A 160 3.75 14.13 7.41
C THR A 160 3.68 15.38 6.54
N PHE A 161 3.04 15.27 5.38
CA PHE A 161 2.77 16.40 4.50
C PHE A 161 1.33 16.84 4.69
N LYS A 162 1.09 18.15 4.67
CA LYS A 162 -0.25 18.70 4.82
C LYS A 162 -1.05 18.55 3.53
N ASP A 163 -0.38 18.78 2.40
CA ASP A 163 -0.96 18.75 1.06
C ASP A 163 0.07 18.27 0.03
N ASP A 164 -0.41 17.84 -1.14
CA ASP A 164 0.45 17.34 -2.23
C ASP A 164 1.44 18.41 -2.73
N THR A 165 1.07 19.70 -2.67
CA THR A 165 1.97 20.83 -3.03
C THR A 165 3.19 20.93 -2.13
N GLU A 166 3.02 20.72 -0.81
CA GLU A 166 4.14 20.71 0.15
C GLU A 166 5.07 19.52 -0.13
N MET A 167 4.47 18.37 -0.46
CA MET A 167 5.19 17.15 -0.81
C MET A 167 6.04 17.36 -2.08
N ASP A 168 5.45 17.93 -3.14
CA ASP A 168 6.17 18.25 -4.38
C ASP A 168 7.30 19.27 -4.18
N ALA A 169 7.06 20.33 -3.40
CA ALA A 169 8.09 21.31 -3.07
C ALA A 169 9.27 20.64 -2.36
N PHE A 170 8.99 19.78 -1.38
CA PHE A 170 10.02 19.08 -0.62
C PHE A 170 10.78 18.05 -1.47
N VAL A 171 10.11 17.33 -2.36
CA VAL A 171 10.77 16.43 -3.32
C VAL A 171 11.72 17.19 -4.25
N ASN A 172 11.31 18.39 -4.72
CA ASN A 172 12.16 19.24 -5.54
C ASN A 172 13.37 19.79 -4.77
N GLU A 173 13.19 20.16 -3.51
CA GLU A 173 14.27 20.59 -2.60
C GLU A 173 15.29 19.46 -2.40
N LEU A 174 14.82 18.26 -2.06
CA LEU A 174 15.66 17.06 -1.92
C LEU A 174 16.49 16.77 -3.17
N LYS A 175 15.88 16.93 -4.34
CA LYS A 175 16.56 16.75 -5.62
C LYS A 175 17.63 17.84 -5.86
N ALA A 176 17.33 19.08 -5.51
CA ALA A 176 18.29 20.17 -5.62
C ALA A 176 19.49 19.96 -4.68
N ASP A 177 19.25 19.50 -3.46
CA ASP A 177 20.30 19.17 -2.49
C ASP A 177 21.17 18.01 -2.96
N GLU A 178 20.58 16.96 -3.55
CA GLU A 178 21.33 15.86 -4.15
C GLU A 178 22.22 16.36 -5.30
N GLN A 179 21.70 17.20 -6.19
CA GLN A 179 22.48 17.77 -7.28
C GLN A 179 23.61 18.68 -6.78
N ALA A 180 23.35 19.51 -5.77
CA ALA A 180 24.37 20.35 -5.15
C ALA A 180 25.46 19.51 -4.47
N PHE A 181 25.09 18.41 -3.81
CA PHE A 181 26.04 17.48 -3.21
C PHE A 181 26.90 16.79 -4.27
N LEU A 182 26.30 16.28 -5.34
CA LEU A 182 27.02 15.65 -6.46
C LEU A 182 27.97 16.65 -7.13
N GLN A 183 27.54 17.89 -7.35
CA GLN A 183 28.38 18.94 -7.90
C GLN A 183 29.55 19.27 -6.98
N THR A 184 29.33 19.34 -5.66
CA THR A 184 30.38 19.57 -4.68
C THR A 184 31.39 18.42 -4.67
N GLN A 185 30.93 17.18 -4.74
CA GLN A 185 31.79 16.01 -4.83
C GLN A 185 32.59 15.99 -6.14
N ALA A 186 31.96 16.30 -7.27
CA ALA A 186 32.62 16.40 -8.57
C ALA A 186 33.69 17.50 -8.57
N ASN A 187 33.39 18.67 -7.99
CA ASN A 187 34.34 19.78 -7.85
C ASN A 187 35.50 19.40 -6.92
N ALA A 188 35.22 18.76 -5.78
CA ALA A 188 36.24 18.29 -4.85
C ALA A 188 37.13 17.21 -5.50
N GLY A 189 36.54 16.25 -6.20
CA GLY A 189 37.26 15.22 -6.96
C GLY A 189 38.10 15.82 -8.10
N LEU A 190 37.59 16.80 -8.83
CA LEU A 190 38.35 17.49 -9.86
C LEU A 190 39.51 18.31 -9.26
N SER A 191 39.31 18.91 -8.08
CA SER A 191 40.34 19.68 -7.38
C SER A 191 41.45 18.81 -6.77
N SER A 192 41.17 17.55 -6.47
CA SER A 192 42.15 16.61 -5.90
C SER A 192 43.01 15.91 -6.97
N HIS A 193 42.62 15.97 -8.24
CA HIS A 193 43.46 15.54 -9.34
C HIS A 193 44.41 16.66 -9.74
N SER A 194 45.69 16.33 -9.94
CA SER A 194 46.65 17.26 -10.55
C SER A 194 46.07 17.76 -11.88
N ARG A 195 46.07 19.07 -12.08
CA ARG A 195 45.66 19.67 -13.36
C ARG A 195 46.38 18.93 -14.49
N PRO A 196 45.71 18.60 -15.60
CA PRO A 196 46.37 17.96 -16.73
C PRO A 196 47.60 18.79 -17.10
N ILE A 197 48.76 18.12 -17.18
CA ILE A 197 50.04 18.76 -17.51
C ILE A 197 49.93 19.44 -18.88
N ILE A 198 49.11 18.87 -19.77
CA ILE A 198 48.78 19.46 -21.07
C ILE A 198 47.61 20.45 -20.91
N GLY A 199 47.89 21.73 -21.12
CA GLY A 199 46.91 22.83 -21.03
C GLY A 199 46.92 23.59 -19.70
N GLY A 200 47.95 23.40 -18.87
CA GLY A 200 48.15 24.13 -17.63
C GLY A 200 48.48 25.60 -17.84
N GLY A 201 47.44 26.43 -18.02
CA GLY A 201 47.55 27.88 -18.12
C GLY A 201 48.12 28.34 -19.46
N THR A 202 47.38 29.21 -20.12
CA THR A 202 47.88 29.91 -21.30
C THR A 202 48.73 31.10 -20.88
N ASP A 203 49.72 31.47 -21.70
CA ASP A 203 50.36 32.77 -21.60
C ASP A 203 49.35 33.92 -21.88
N ALA A 204 49.81 35.17 -21.82
CA ALA A 204 48.97 36.33 -22.10
C ALA A 204 48.33 36.33 -23.51
N ASN A 205 48.79 35.45 -24.40
CA ASN A 205 48.31 35.28 -25.78
C ASN A 205 47.46 34.03 -25.99
N GLY A 206 47.14 33.28 -24.94
CA GLY A 206 46.29 32.09 -25.07
C GLY A 206 47.04 30.81 -25.47
N VAL A 207 48.37 30.78 -25.44
CA VAL A 207 49.19 29.61 -25.86
C VAL A 207 49.67 28.85 -24.62
N SER A 208 49.47 27.52 -24.60
CA SER A 208 49.99 26.69 -23.51
C SER A 208 51.48 26.45 -23.66
N ALA A 209 52.18 26.23 -22.54
CA ALA A 209 53.62 25.98 -22.54
C ALA A 209 54.02 24.79 -23.43
N ASP A 210 53.19 23.74 -23.50
CA ASP A 210 53.46 22.56 -24.34
C ASP A 210 53.29 22.87 -25.83
N VAL A 211 52.31 23.69 -26.18
CA VAL A 211 52.11 24.15 -27.57
C VAL A 211 53.25 25.07 -27.98
N GLN A 212 53.69 25.97 -27.09
CA GLN A 212 54.85 26.83 -27.33
C GLN A 212 56.14 26.00 -27.48
N ALA A 213 56.33 24.96 -26.65
CA ALA A 213 57.47 24.06 -26.76
C ALA A 213 57.47 23.28 -28.08
N TYR A 214 56.31 22.76 -28.50
CA TYR A 214 56.15 22.09 -29.79
C TYR A 214 56.42 23.04 -30.98
N ILE A 215 55.89 24.27 -30.93
CA ILE A 215 56.15 25.30 -31.95
C ILE A 215 57.65 25.59 -32.01
N ASN A 216 58.29 25.81 -30.87
CA ASN A 216 59.73 26.09 -30.81
C ASN A 216 60.55 24.90 -31.34
N GLU A 217 60.19 23.66 -31.00
CA GLU A 217 60.92 22.48 -31.45
C GLU A 217 60.75 22.21 -32.96
N THR A 218 59.55 22.50 -33.49
CA THR A 218 59.19 22.22 -34.89
C THR A 218 59.64 23.32 -35.84
N PHE A 219 59.62 24.59 -35.39
CA PHE A 219 59.83 25.76 -36.25
C PHE A 219 61.13 26.53 -36.00
N ASN A 220 61.84 26.37 -34.87
CA ASN A 220 63.17 27.00 -34.67
C ASN A 220 64.36 26.12 -35.13
N LYS A 221 64.10 24.99 -35.82
CA LYS A 221 65.14 24.15 -36.44
C LYS A 221 65.36 24.43 -37.94
N GLN A 222 64.82 25.52 -38.48
CA GLN A 222 65.14 26.03 -39.82
C GLN A 222 66.01 27.28 -39.74
#